data_AF-A0A5E4BWN1-F1
#
_entry.id   AF-A0A5E4BWN1-F1
#
_cell.length_a   1.000
_cell.length_b   1.000
_cell.length_c   1.000
_cell.angle_alpha   90.00
_cell.angle_beta   90.00
_cell.angle_gamma   90.00
#
_symmetry.space_group_name_H-M   'P 1'
#
loop_
_entity.id
_entity.type
_entity.pdbx_description
1 polymer ?
#
loop_
_entity_poly.entity_id
_entity_poly.type
_entity_poly.pdbx_seq_one_letter_code
_entity_poly.pdbx_strand_id
1 'polypeptide(L)'
;YDSDVTRENEITYTVRALSTNIRPMFGTKPHLQQKEPSADERPPVSRAPPQPEKLQTNNVGKKKRPIEDLVLELVFGYRGRDCRNNVHYLNDGDDIIYHTASVGILHNVAT
;
A
#
# COMPACT_ATOMS: atom_id res chain seq x y z
N TYR A 1 6.29 9.87 28.27
CA TYR A 1 6.03 8.50 27.80
C TYR A 1 5.43 8.67 26.42
N ASP A 2 6.27 8.51 25.39
CA ASP A 2 5.89 8.81 24.01
C ASP A 2 5.36 7.53 23.37
N SER A 3 4.06 7.54 23.08
CA SER A 3 3.30 6.32 22.77
C SER A 3 3.59 5.79 21.36
N ASP A 4 4.10 6.63 20.47
CA ASP A 4 4.50 6.29 19.11
C ASP A 4 5.94 5.76 19.05
N VAL A 5 6.89 6.33 19.80
CA VAL A 5 8.29 5.88 19.89
C VAL A 5 8.37 4.48 20.50
N THR A 6 7.55 4.21 21.53
CA THR A 6 7.49 2.89 22.17
C THR A 6 6.96 1.84 21.20
N ARG A 7 5.93 2.20 20.42
CA ARG A 7 5.36 1.33 19.39
C ARG A 7 6.37 1.01 18.29
N GLU A 8 7.19 1.96 17.85
CA GLU A 8 8.23 1.68 16.84
C GLU A 8 9.35 0.78 17.37
N ASN A 9 9.74 0.95 18.64
CA ASN A 9 10.77 0.13 19.29
C ASN A 9 10.32 -1.31 19.56
N GLU A 10 9.01 -1.56 19.68
CA GLU A 10 8.43 -2.90 19.91
C GLU A 10 8.15 -3.69 18.61
N ILE A 11 8.19 -3.05 17.44
CA ILE A 11 7.94 -3.74 16.16
C ILE A 11 9.17 -4.57 15.78
N THR A 12 9.13 -5.85 16.12
CA THR A 12 10.07 -6.84 15.58
C THR A 12 9.63 -7.21 14.16
N TYR A 13 10.26 -6.61 13.15
CA TYR A 13 10.05 -6.94 11.73
C TYR A 13 10.65 -8.32 11.41
N THR A 14 10.04 -9.40 11.90
CA THR A 14 10.30 -10.72 11.33
C THR A 14 9.77 -10.71 9.91
N VAL A 15 10.70 -10.61 8.97
CA VAL A 15 10.43 -10.62 7.53
C VAL A 15 9.58 -11.86 7.22
N ARG A 16 8.30 -11.67 6.91
CA ARG A 16 7.37 -12.75 6.52
C ARG A 16 7.86 -13.56 5.32
N ALA A 17 8.86 -13.08 4.58
CA ALA A 17 9.52 -13.83 3.52
C ALA A 17 10.38 -15.00 4.04
N LEU A 18 10.74 -15.00 5.34
CA LEU A 18 11.53 -16.07 5.97
C LEU A 18 10.68 -17.04 6.82
N SER A 19 9.38 -16.77 7.02
CA SER A 19 8.51 -17.72 7.73
C SER A 19 8.22 -18.91 6.82
N THR A 20 8.94 -20.01 7.01
CA THR A 20 8.68 -21.28 6.34
C THR A 20 7.27 -21.76 6.72
N ASN A 21 6.35 -21.71 5.75
CA ASN A 21 4.97 -22.16 5.90
C ASN A 21 4.92 -23.71 5.86
N ILE A 22 5.47 -24.35 6.88
CA ILE A 22 5.45 -25.82 7.01
C ILE A 22 4.07 -26.19 7.55
N ARG A 23 3.16 -26.54 6.64
CA ARG A 23 1.90 -27.19 7.01
C ARG A 23 2.19 -28.68 7.19
N PRO A 24 1.93 -29.28 8.35
CA PRO A 24 1.97 -30.74 8.46
C PRO A 24 0.86 -31.31 7.56
N MET A 25 1.25 -32.01 6.51
CA MET A 25 0.32 -32.68 5.60
C MET A 25 -0.11 -34.01 6.23
N PHE A 26 -1.30 -34.05 6.80
CA PHE A 26 -1.99 -35.30 7.14
C PHE A 26 -3.12 -35.55 6.14
N GLY A 27 -3.20 -36.78 5.62
CA GLY A 27 -4.28 -37.19 4.72
C GLY A 27 -4.00 -38.52 4.05
N THR A 28 -5.05 -39.33 3.87
CA THR A 28 -4.97 -40.60 3.13
C THR A 28 -4.98 -40.30 1.63
N LYS A 29 -4.15 -41.01 0.86
CA LYS A 29 -4.03 -40.78 -0.59
C LYS A 29 -5.41 -40.92 -1.27
N PRO A 30 -5.73 -40.09 -2.29
CA PRO A 30 -7.06 -40.04 -2.90
C PRO A 30 -7.56 -41.39 -3.44
N HIS A 31 -6.67 -42.29 -3.85
CA HIS A 31 -7.04 -43.64 -4.31
C HIS A 31 -7.46 -44.61 -3.19
N LEU A 32 -7.28 -44.24 -1.92
CA LEU A 32 -7.67 -45.03 -0.74
C LEU A 32 -8.91 -44.46 -0.04
N GLN A 33 -9.49 -43.37 -0.57
CA GLN A 33 -10.72 -42.80 -0.04
C GLN A 33 -11.90 -43.66 -0.51
N GLN A 34 -12.71 -44.16 0.41
CA GLN A 34 -13.90 -44.94 0.06
C GLN A 34 -14.83 -44.10 -0.83
N LYS A 35 -15.34 -44.72 -1.89
CA LYS A 35 -16.18 -44.08 -2.91
C LYS A 35 -17.49 -43.62 -2.27
N GLU A 36 -17.63 -42.31 -2.07
CA GLU A 36 -18.86 -41.65 -1.61
C GLU A 36 -20.05 -41.94 -2.55
N PRO A 37 -21.28 -42.09 -2.01
CA PRO A 37 -22.47 -42.47 -2.77
C PRO A 37 -22.92 -41.41 -3.79
N SER A 38 -23.69 -41.86 -4.79
CA SER A 38 -24.02 -41.15 -6.04
C SER A 38 -24.83 -39.86 -5.89
N ALA A 39 -24.68 -39.00 -6.89
CA ALA A 39 -25.02 -37.57 -6.92
C ALA A 39 -26.53 -37.19 -6.96
N ASP A 40 -27.46 -38.06 -6.59
CA ASP A 40 -28.90 -37.82 -6.81
C ASP A 40 -29.69 -37.25 -5.61
N GLU A 41 -29.03 -36.87 -4.52
CA GLU A 41 -29.73 -36.30 -3.36
C GLU A 41 -29.01 -35.08 -2.76
N ARG A 42 -28.89 -33.99 -3.53
CA ARG A 42 -28.50 -32.69 -2.97
C ARG A 42 -29.48 -31.60 -3.42
N PRO A 43 -30.15 -30.89 -2.49
CA PRO A 43 -30.96 -29.73 -2.87
C PRO A 43 -30.07 -28.64 -3.49
N PRO A 44 -30.58 -27.83 -4.44
CA PRO A 44 -29.78 -26.85 -5.15
C PRO A 44 -29.49 -25.67 -4.23
N VAL A 45 -28.35 -25.71 -3.54
CA VAL A 45 -27.89 -24.55 -2.76
C VAL A 45 -27.33 -23.51 -3.70
N SER A 46 -28.21 -22.56 -4.07
CA SER A 46 -27.84 -21.24 -4.54
C SER A 46 -26.97 -20.55 -3.49
N ARG A 47 -25.64 -20.59 -3.67
CA ARG A 47 -24.65 -19.97 -2.77
C ARG A 47 -23.64 -19.08 -3.51
N ALA A 48 -23.98 -18.61 -4.70
CA ALA A 48 -23.27 -17.44 -5.23
C ALA A 48 -23.88 -16.20 -4.56
N PRO A 49 -23.15 -15.44 -3.72
CA PRO A 49 -23.61 -14.11 -3.37
C PRO A 49 -23.86 -13.32 -4.67
N PRO A 50 -24.95 -12.57 -4.80
CA PRO A 50 -25.18 -11.74 -5.98
C PRO A 50 -23.95 -10.86 -6.18
N GLN A 51 -23.38 -10.90 -7.39
CA GLN A 51 -22.22 -10.07 -7.72
C GLN A 51 -22.55 -8.61 -7.37
N PRO A 52 -21.67 -7.90 -6.66
CA PRO A 52 -21.93 -6.52 -6.27
C PRO A 52 -22.24 -5.70 -7.53
N GLU A 53 -23.29 -4.89 -7.45
CA GLU A 53 -23.74 -4.02 -8.51
C GLU A 53 -22.57 -3.15 -8.97
N LYS A 54 -22.12 -3.44 -10.20
CA LYS A 54 -21.05 -2.78 -10.95
C LYS A 54 -20.32 -1.70 -10.16
N LEU A 55 -19.11 -2.01 -9.69
CA LEU A 55 -18.10 -0.97 -9.56
C LEU A 55 -18.12 -0.23 -10.90
N GLN A 56 -18.57 1.02 -10.88
CA GLN A 56 -18.49 1.88 -12.05
C GLN A 56 -17.00 1.97 -12.36
N THR A 57 -16.55 1.14 -13.30
CA THR A 57 -15.19 1.19 -13.80
C THR A 57 -15.11 2.54 -14.48
N ASN A 58 -14.45 3.49 -13.79
CA ASN A 58 -14.36 4.87 -14.24
C ASN A 58 -13.79 4.89 -15.67
N ASN A 59 -14.69 5.01 -16.64
CA ASN A 59 -14.41 5.27 -18.06
C ASN A 59 -13.21 4.50 -18.63
N VAL A 60 -13.19 3.16 -18.54
CA VAL A 60 -12.16 2.34 -19.21
C VAL A 60 -12.23 2.45 -20.75
N GLY A 61 -13.34 2.96 -21.30
CA GLY A 61 -13.56 3.09 -22.75
C GLY A 61 -13.41 4.49 -23.35
N LYS A 62 -13.24 5.54 -22.54
CA LYS A 62 -13.04 6.90 -23.07
C LYS A 62 -11.55 7.20 -23.03
N LYS A 63 -10.90 7.29 -24.20
CA LYS A 63 -9.57 7.90 -24.32
C LYS A 63 -9.68 9.28 -23.68
N LYS A 64 -9.18 9.43 -22.44
CA LYS A 64 -9.11 10.74 -21.80
C LYS A 64 -8.30 11.61 -22.76
N ARG A 65 -8.76 12.85 -22.99
CA ARG A 65 -7.98 13.82 -23.75
C ARG A 65 -6.57 13.85 -23.14
N PRO A 66 -5.51 13.85 -23.97
CA PRO A 66 -4.16 13.92 -23.44
C PRO A 66 -4.05 15.14 -22.54
N ILE A 67 -3.43 14.96 -21.37
CA ILE A 67 -3.15 16.09 -20.46
C ILE A 67 -2.13 16.96 -21.17
N GLU A 68 -2.46 18.22 -21.39
CA GLU A 68 -1.62 19.15 -22.16
C GLU A 68 -0.44 19.65 -21.33
N ASP A 69 -0.68 20.01 -20.06
CA ASP A 69 0.36 20.49 -19.15
C ASP A 69 0.02 20.18 -17.68
N LEU A 70 1.04 20.05 -16.84
CA LEU A 70 0.94 19.86 -15.39
C LEU A 70 1.97 20.74 -14.69
N VAL A 71 1.49 21.55 -13.75
CA VAL A 71 2.34 22.42 -12.93
C VAL A 71 2.37 21.89 -11.50
N LEU A 72 3.57 21.80 -10.93
CA LEU A 72 3.74 21.45 -9.53
C LEU A 72 3.27 22.63 -8.66
N GLU A 73 2.21 22.41 -7.88
CA GLU A 73 1.68 23.42 -6.97
C GLU A 73 2.38 23.40 -5.61
N LEU A 74 2.49 22.21 -5.00
CA LEU A 74 3.03 22.06 -3.66
C LEU A 74 3.65 20.68 -3.46
N VAL A 75 4.70 20.63 -2.63
CA VAL A 75 5.30 19.40 -2.15
C VAL A 75 5.09 19.30 -0.66
N PHE A 76 4.53 18.18 -0.20
CA PHE A 76 4.33 17.93 1.22
C PHE A 76 5.47 17.12 1.82
N GLY A 77 5.92 17.56 3.00
CA GLY A 77 6.87 16.85 3.82
C GLY A 77 8.34 17.16 3.51
N TYR A 78 9.19 16.72 4.44
CA TYR A 78 10.63 16.96 4.43
C TYR A 78 11.39 15.65 4.69
N ARG A 79 12.56 15.51 4.05
CA ARG A 79 13.40 14.31 4.15
C ARG A 79 14.33 14.39 5.37
N GLY A 80 13.78 14.16 6.57
CA GLY A 80 14.54 14.22 7.83
C GLY A 80 15.05 12.87 8.37
N ARG A 81 14.52 11.75 7.88
CA ARG A 81 14.83 10.41 8.43
C ARG A 81 16.20 9.89 8.02
N ASP A 82 16.57 10.07 6.75
CA ASP A 82 17.72 9.44 6.10
C ASP A 82 18.72 10.44 5.49
N CYS A 83 18.42 11.73 5.52
CA CYS A 83 19.32 12.80 5.11
C CYS A 83 19.67 13.73 6.29
N ARG A 84 20.92 14.22 6.29
CA ARG A 84 21.43 15.24 7.22
C ARG A 84 21.99 16.40 6.39
N ASN A 85 22.10 17.59 6.99
CA ASN A 85 22.66 18.78 6.33
C ASN A 85 21.93 19.16 5.01
N ASN A 86 20.62 18.95 4.96
CA ASN A 86 19.78 19.17 3.79
C ASN A 86 18.77 20.32 3.96
N VAL A 87 18.96 21.18 4.97
CA VAL A 87 18.18 22.40 5.18
C VAL A 87 19.15 23.52 5.45
N HIS A 88 19.02 24.63 4.73
CA HIS A 88 19.81 25.83 4.92
C HIS A 88 18.92 27.06 4.87
N TYR A 89 19.32 28.10 5.60
CA TYR A 89 18.67 29.41 5.54
C TYR A 89 19.41 30.31 4.56
N LEU A 90 18.66 31.06 3.78
CA LEU A 90 19.14 32.11 2.87
C LEU A 90 18.50 33.45 3.27
N ASN A 91 19.04 34.56 2.76
CA ASN A 91 18.48 35.91 2.93
C ASN A 91 18.19 36.24 4.41
N ASP A 92 19.21 36.08 5.26
CA ASP A 92 19.13 36.30 6.71
C ASP A 92 17.99 35.55 7.45
N GLY A 93 17.47 34.47 6.85
CA GLY A 93 16.42 33.63 7.42
C GLY A 93 15.06 33.75 6.74
N ASP A 94 14.92 34.61 5.74
CA ASP A 94 13.65 34.82 5.02
C ASP A 94 13.30 33.64 4.09
N ASP A 95 14.30 32.92 3.60
CA ASP A 95 14.12 31.77 2.73
C ASP A 95 14.75 30.50 3.33
N ILE A 96 14.05 29.38 3.16
CA ILE A 96 14.51 28.05 3.56
C ILE A 96 14.72 27.22 2.30
N ILE A 97 15.94 26.71 2.11
CA ILE A 97 16.25 25.79 1.02
C ILE A 97 16.45 24.37 1.54
N TYR A 98 15.77 23.42 0.90
CA TYR A 98 15.90 21.99 1.21
C TYR A 98 15.55 21.12 0.01
N HIS A 99 15.77 19.80 0.13
CA HIS A 99 15.35 18.85 -0.90
C HIS A 99 14.55 17.70 -0.29
N THR A 100 13.56 17.22 -1.04
CA THR A 100 12.78 16.03 -0.73
C THR A 100 12.44 15.30 -2.02
N ALA A 101 12.34 13.96 -1.96
CA ALA A 101 12.28 13.12 -3.15
C ALA A 101 13.39 13.52 -4.17
N SER A 102 13.00 13.89 -5.39
CA SER A 102 13.88 14.37 -6.46
C SER A 102 13.65 15.86 -6.79
N VAL A 103 13.21 16.67 -5.81
CA VAL A 103 12.87 18.09 -5.97
C VAL A 103 13.68 18.95 -5.00
N GLY A 104 14.26 20.04 -5.51
CA GLY A 104 14.83 21.13 -4.71
C GLY A 104 13.76 22.20 -4.43
N ILE A 105 13.59 22.57 -3.17
CA ILE A 105 12.55 23.48 -2.70
C ILE A 105 13.21 24.73 -2.13
N LEU A 106 12.77 25.89 -2.62
CA LEU A 106 13.01 27.19 -2.01
C LEU A 106 11.68 27.64 -1.41
N HIS A 107 11.61 27.70 -0.09
CA HIS A 107 10.42 28.08 0.63
C HIS A 107 10.63 29.47 1.26
N ASN A 108 9.91 30.46 0.72
CA ASN A 108 9.87 31.80 1.28
C ASN A 108 8.93 31.81 2.48
N VAL A 109 9.43 32.22 3.66
CA VAL A 109 8.68 32.16 4.93
C VAL A 109 7.69 33.33 5.05
N ALA A 110 7.87 34.40 4.27
CA ALA A 110 7.00 35.57 4.28
C ALA A 110 5.70 35.39 3.46
N THR A 111 5.59 34.30 2.70
CA THR A 111 4.41 33.96 1.89
C THR A 111 3.54 32.93 2.60
#